data_AF-A0A8C5ZS27-F1
#
_entry.id   AF-A0A8C5ZS27-F1
#
_cell.length_a   1.000
_cell.length_b   1.000
_cell.length_c   1.000
_cell.angle_alpha   90.00
_cell.angle_beta   90.00
_cell.angle_gamma   90.00
#
_symmetry.space_group_name_H-M   'P 1'
#
loop_
_entity.id
_entity.type
_entity.pdbx_description
1 polymer ?
#
loop_
_entity_poly.entity_id
_entity_poly.type
_entity_poly.pdbx_seq_one_letter_code
_entity_poly.pdbx_strand_id
1 'polypeptide(L)'
;MESERSKRMGNACIPLKRIAYCLCLLSALLLTEGKKPAKPKCPAVCTCTKDNALCENARSIPRTVPPDVISLLFTSNSFDVISDDAFIGLPHLEYLFIENNNIKSISRHTFRGLKSLIHLSLANNNLQTLPKDIFKGLDSLTNVDLRGNSFNCDCKLKWLVEWLGHTNATVEDIYCEGPPEYKKRKINSLSSKDFDCIITEFAKSQDLPYQSLSIDTFSYMNDEYVVIAQPFTGKCIFLEWDHVEKTFRNYDNITGTSTVVCKPIVIETQLYVIVAQLFGGSHIYKRDGFANKFIKIQDIEILKIRKPNDIETFKIENNWYFVVADSSKAGFTTIYKWNGNGFYSHQSLHAWYRDTDVEYLEITRTPLTLRTPHLILSSSSQRPVIYQWNKATQLFTNQTDIPNMEDVYAVKHFSVKGDVYICLTRFIGDSKVMKWGGSSFQDIQRMPSRGSMVFQPLQINNYQYAILGSDYSFTQVYNWDAEKAKFVKFQELNVQAPRSFTHVSINKRNFLFASSFKGNTQIYKHVIVDLSA
;
A
#
# COMPACT_ATOMS: atom_id res chain seq x y z
N MET A 1 36.10 48.40 32.65
CA MET A 1 35.14 48.80 33.70
C MET A 1 34.72 47.52 34.40
N GLU A 2 35.52 47.02 35.36
CA GLU A 2 35.55 47.47 36.78
C GLU A 2 34.22 47.19 37.49
N SER A 3 34.12 46.57 38.66
CA SER A 3 35.13 46.31 39.69
C SER A 3 34.77 45.12 40.58
N GLU A 4 35.79 44.38 41.00
CA GLU A 4 35.84 43.65 42.27
C GLU A 4 35.83 44.60 43.49
N ARG A 5 35.34 44.13 44.65
CA ARG A 5 35.94 44.25 46.01
C ARG A 5 34.98 43.61 47.02
N SER A 6 35.29 42.54 47.75
CA SER A 6 36.39 42.23 48.70
C SER A 6 36.13 42.70 50.15
N LYS A 7 35.97 41.70 51.04
CA LYS A 7 36.45 41.55 52.44
C LYS A 7 35.83 42.50 53.49
N ARG A 8 35.58 42.09 54.76
CA ARG A 8 36.46 41.34 55.68
C ARG A 8 35.71 40.89 56.96
N MET A 9 36.37 39.95 57.65
CA MET A 9 36.04 39.17 58.86
C MET A 9 35.90 39.93 60.20
N GLY A 10 35.25 39.26 61.16
CA GLY A 10 35.56 39.27 62.60
C GLY A 10 34.81 38.12 63.32
N ASN A 11 35.43 36.95 63.54
CA ASN A 11 36.19 36.51 64.73
C ASN A 11 35.41 36.48 66.07
N ALA A 12 35.14 35.27 66.58
CA ALA A 12 35.47 34.81 67.95
C ALA A 12 34.99 33.34 68.11
N CYS A 13 35.89 32.36 68.17
CA CYS A 13 36.64 31.86 69.34
C CYS A 13 35.92 30.66 70.02
N ILE A 14 36.54 29.49 69.85
CA ILE A 14 36.22 28.20 70.48
C ILE A 14 36.75 28.21 71.92
N PRO A 15 36.09 27.53 72.87
CA PRO A 15 36.89 26.73 73.79
C PRO A 15 36.41 25.27 73.95
N LEU A 16 37.41 24.48 74.31
CA LEU A 16 37.51 23.04 74.40
C LEU A 16 36.42 22.37 75.26
N LYS A 17 35.88 21.25 74.75
CA LYS A 17 35.84 19.95 75.44
C LYS A 17 35.37 18.85 74.45
N ARG A 18 36.31 18.39 73.62
CA ARG A 18 36.25 17.04 73.04
C ARG A 18 36.63 16.05 74.14
N ILE A 19 36.18 14.80 73.97
CA ILE A 19 36.57 13.59 74.70
C ILE A 19 35.74 13.32 75.97
N ALA A 20 34.45 13.00 75.81
CA ALA A 20 33.69 12.12 76.74
C ALA A 20 32.31 11.65 76.21
N TYR A 21 32.02 11.71 74.91
CA TYR A 21 30.72 11.31 74.35
C TYR A 21 30.81 10.18 73.31
N CYS A 22 31.82 9.32 73.41
CA CYS A 22 31.95 8.11 72.58
C CYS A 22 31.55 6.81 73.31
N LEU A 23 30.94 6.88 74.51
CA LEU A 23 30.57 5.68 75.27
C LEU A 23 29.09 5.60 75.71
N CYS A 24 28.23 6.53 75.27
CA CYS A 24 26.77 6.43 75.51
C CYS A 24 25.91 6.31 74.23
N LEU A 25 26.53 6.11 73.07
CA LEU A 25 25.82 5.80 71.81
C LEU A 25 25.97 4.34 71.37
N LEU A 26 26.59 3.49 72.21
CA LEU A 26 26.72 2.04 72.01
C LEU A 26 25.74 1.21 72.85
N SER A 27 24.87 1.84 73.65
CA SER A 27 23.81 1.17 74.42
C SER A 27 22.39 1.49 73.93
N ALA A 28 22.24 2.16 72.78
CA ALA A 28 20.95 2.39 72.11
C ALA A 28 20.83 1.62 70.77
N LEU A 29 21.68 0.62 70.55
CA LEU A 29 21.72 -0.23 69.35
C LEU A 29 21.18 -1.65 69.58
N LEU A 30 20.51 -1.90 70.70
CA LEU A 30 19.74 -3.12 70.94
C LEU A 30 18.37 -2.70 71.44
N LEU A 31 17.31 -3.16 70.76
CA LEU A 31 15.88 -2.84 70.93
C LEU A 31 15.31 -1.72 70.04
N THR A 32 15.65 -1.71 68.75
CA THR A 32 14.59 -1.58 67.75
C THR A 32 14.31 -2.96 67.20
N GLU A 33 13.30 -3.64 67.74
CA GLU A 33 12.69 -4.75 67.03
C GLU A 33 12.36 -4.26 65.63
N GLY A 34 13.07 -4.79 64.63
CA GLY A 34 12.67 -4.63 63.25
C GLY A 34 11.24 -5.16 63.16
N LYS A 35 10.27 -4.26 62.99
CA LYS A 35 8.94 -4.64 62.56
C LYS A 35 9.13 -5.40 61.26
N LYS A 36 9.07 -6.74 61.33
CA LYS A 36 9.02 -7.60 60.15
C LYS A 36 7.98 -6.97 59.22
N PRO A 37 8.27 -6.80 57.91
CA PRO A 37 7.29 -6.29 56.98
C PRO A 37 6.01 -7.10 57.16
N ALA A 38 4.89 -6.40 57.37
CA ALA A 38 3.61 -7.06 57.60
C ALA A 38 3.40 -8.04 56.46
N LYS A 39 3.28 -9.33 56.79
CA LYS A 39 3.06 -10.37 55.77
C LYS A 39 1.86 -9.94 54.92
N PRO A 40 1.99 -9.86 53.59
CA PRO A 40 0.89 -9.47 52.73
C PRO A 40 -0.31 -10.37 53.02
N LYS A 41 -1.44 -9.74 53.34
CA LYS A 41 -2.68 -10.44 53.65
C LYS A 41 -3.26 -10.99 52.36
N CYS A 42 -3.76 -12.22 52.41
CA CYS A 42 -4.45 -12.83 51.27
C CYS A 42 -5.58 -11.91 50.78
N PRO A 43 -5.71 -11.67 49.46
CA PRO A 43 -6.81 -10.89 48.91
C PRO A 43 -8.18 -11.49 49.29
N ALA A 44 -9.19 -10.66 49.50
CA ALA A 44 -10.53 -11.12 49.91
C ALA A 44 -11.22 -12.03 48.87
N VAL A 45 -10.84 -11.91 47.60
CA VAL A 45 -11.34 -12.73 46.48
C VAL A 45 -10.53 -14.00 46.28
N CYS A 46 -9.57 -14.29 47.16
CA CYS A 46 -8.69 -15.44 47.05
C CYS A 46 -8.65 -16.25 48.35
N THR A 47 -8.40 -17.54 48.19
CA THR A 47 -8.06 -18.46 49.27
C THR A 47 -6.59 -18.81 49.17
N CYS A 48 -5.79 -18.37 50.14
CA CYS A 48 -4.34 -18.55 50.13
C CYS A 48 -3.92 -19.59 51.18
N THR A 49 -2.97 -20.43 50.77
CA THR A 49 -2.17 -21.29 51.65
C THR A 49 -0.75 -20.74 51.71
N LYS A 50 0.19 -21.52 52.26
CA LYS A 50 1.61 -21.12 52.30
C LYS A 50 2.18 -20.96 50.88
N ASP A 51 1.87 -21.91 49.99
CA ASP A 51 2.52 -22.02 48.67
C ASP A 51 1.53 -21.79 47.51
N ASN A 52 0.21 -21.81 47.75
CA ASN A 52 -0.80 -21.72 46.70
C ASN A 52 -1.83 -20.60 46.97
N ALA A 53 -2.34 -19.97 45.92
CA ALA A 53 -3.48 -19.06 45.98
C ALA A 53 -4.51 -19.37 44.87
N LEU A 54 -5.78 -19.52 45.27
CA LEU A 54 -6.93 -19.71 44.38
C LEU A 54 -7.79 -18.46 44.42
N CYS A 55 -8.04 -17.82 43.28
CA CYS A 55 -8.84 -16.60 43.15
C CYS A 55 -10.07 -16.83 42.26
N GLU A 56 -11.24 -16.52 42.81
CA GLU A 56 -12.54 -16.69 42.15
C GLU A 56 -13.35 -15.40 42.25
N ASN A 57 -14.18 -15.09 41.25
CA ASN A 57 -15.01 -13.88 41.20
C ASN A 57 -14.25 -12.54 41.32
N ALA A 58 -12.95 -12.53 41.05
CA ALA A 58 -12.15 -11.32 40.99
C ALA A 58 -12.55 -10.45 39.79
N ARG A 59 -12.52 -9.13 39.98
CA ARG A 59 -12.74 -8.11 38.94
C ARG A 59 -11.44 -7.62 38.28
N SER A 60 -10.31 -7.96 38.88
CA SER A 60 -8.97 -7.63 38.42
C SER A 60 -7.96 -8.53 39.14
N ILE A 61 -6.77 -8.70 38.57
CA ILE A 61 -5.68 -9.44 39.22
C ILE A 61 -5.25 -8.68 40.49
N PRO A 62 -5.34 -9.28 41.69
CA PRO A 62 -5.02 -8.57 42.94
C PRO A 62 -3.51 -8.35 43.09
N ARG A 63 -3.10 -7.09 43.36
CA ARG A 63 -1.68 -6.74 43.62
C ARG A 63 -1.18 -7.18 45.01
N THR A 64 -2.07 -7.68 45.86
CA THR A 64 -1.76 -8.06 47.26
C THR A 64 -1.62 -9.57 47.44
N VAL A 65 -1.52 -10.35 46.36
CA VAL A 65 -1.18 -11.77 46.44
C VAL A 65 0.18 -11.90 47.15
N PRO A 66 0.34 -12.82 48.12
CA PRO A 66 1.62 -12.99 48.82
C PRO A 66 2.76 -13.33 47.84
N PRO A 67 3.96 -12.74 47.98
CA PRO A 67 5.05 -12.88 47.01
C PRO A 67 5.73 -14.26 47.04
N ASP A 68 5.53 -15.01 48.12
CA ASP A 68 6.12 -16.33 48.34
C ASP A 68 5.30 -17.47 47.70
N VAL A 69 4.17 -17.16 47.04
CA VAL A 69 3.34 -18.19 46.40
C VAL A 69 4.07 -18.81 45.20
N ILE A 70 3.95 -20.12 45.09
CA ILE A 70 4.52 -20.96 44.04
C ILE A 70 3.46 -21.28 42.98
N SER A 71 2.19 -21.43 43.38
CA SER A 71 1.07 -21.71 42.49
C SER A 71 -0.05 -20.69 42.63
N LEU A 72 -0.55 -20.18 41.50
CA LEU A 72 -1.62 -19.20 41.42
C LEU A 72 -2.66 -19.63 40.39
N LEU A 73 -3.92 -19.78 40.84
CA LEU A 73 -5.04 -20.19 40.00
C LEU A 73 -6.13 -19.12 39.99
N PHE A 74 -6.53 -18.70 38.80
CA PHE A 74 -7.68 -17.85 38.52
C PHE A 74 -8.73 -18.64 37.74
N THR A 75 -9.90 -18.88 38.33
CA THR A 75 -11.04 -19.51 37.67
C THR A 75 -12.32 -18.72 37.95
N SER A 76 -13.27 -18.73 37.00
CA SER A 76 -14.58 -18.07 37.17
C SER A 76 -14.49 -16.58 37.55
N ASN A 77 -13.55 -15.85 36.97
CA ASN A 77 -13.35 -14.41 37.20
C ASN A 77 -14.02 -13.57 36.11
N SER A 78 -14.19 -12.27 36.40
CA SER A 78 -14.98 -11.33 35.59
C SER A 78 -14.15 -10.34 34.78
N PHE A 79 -12.82 -10.34 34.93
CA PHE A 79 -11.93 -9.53 34.08
C PHE A 79 -11.75 -10.20 32.72
N ASP A 80 -11.72 -9.39 31.66
CA ASP A 80 -11.51 -9.85 30.28
C ASP A 80 -10.21 -9.33 29.65
N VAL A 81 -9.43 -8.53 30.39
CA VAL A 81 -8.13 -8.00 29.98
C VAL A 81 -7.11 -8.22 31.09
N ILE A 82 -5.91 -8.66 30.71
CA ILE A 82 -4.74 -8.71 31.61
C ILE A 82 -3.76 -7.61 31.20
N SER A 83 -3.53 -6.66 32.11
CA SER A 83 -2.65 -5.50 31.90
C SER A 83 -1.16 -5.87 32.00
N ASP A 84 -0.30 -4.98 31.53
CA ASP A 84 1.15 -5.10 31.71
C ASP A 84 1.51 -5.23 33.19
N ASP A 85 2.57 -5.99 33.46
CA ASP A 85 3.13 -6.19 34.80
C ASP A 85 2.12 -6.74 35.84
N ALA A 86 1.05 -7.43 35.40
CA ALA A 86 -0.02 -7.91 36.28
C ALA A 86 0.45 -8.84 37.40
N PHE A 87 1.53 -9.59 37.17
CA PHE A 87 2.13 -10.55 38.12
C PHE A 87 3.46 -10.05 38.69
N ILE A 88 3.74 -8.75 38.59
CA ILE A 88 4.97 -8.19 39.12
C ILE A 88 5.05 -8.39 40.64
N GLY A 89 6.23 -8.78 41.12
CA GLY A 89 6.46 -9.05 42.54
C GLY A 89 6.15 -10.50 42.98
N LEU A 90 5.87 -11.41 42.05
CA LEU A 90 5.77 -12.86 42.30
C LEU A 90 6.97 -13.62 41.69
N PRO A 91 8.21 -13.41 42.17
CA PRO A 91 9.41 -13.94 41.53
C PRO A 91 9.56 -15.46 41.63
N HIS A 92 8.88 -16.09 42.60
CA HIS A 92 8.95 -17.53 42.90
C HIS A 92 7.79 -18.32 42.28
N LEU A 93 6.97 -17.69 41.44
CA LEU A 93 5.82 -18.35 40.85
C LEU A 93 6.28 -19.39 39.81
N GLU A 94 5.90 -20.65 40.02
CA GLU A 94 6.21 -21.79 39.15
C GLU A 94 4.99 -22.23 38.35
N TYR A 95 3.79 -22.10 38.90
CA TYR A 95 2.55 -22.54 38.27
C TYR A 95 1.54 -21.39 38.21
N LEU A 96 1.12 -21.02 37.00
CA LEU A 96 0.10 -20.00 36.77
C LEU A 96 -1.01 -20.58 35.89
N PHE A 97 -2.20 -20.69 36.47
CA PHE A 97 -3.39 -21.18 35.80
C PHE A 97 -4.42 -20.06 35.73
N ILE A 98 -4.81 -19.67 34.53
CA ILE A 98 -5.87 -18.68 34.27
C ILE A 98 -6.87 -19.36 33.35
N GLU A 99 -7.68 -20.25 33.92
CA GLU A 99 -8.53 -21.17 33.18
C GLU A 99 -10.01 -20.86 33.36
N ASN A 100 -10.82 -21.14 32.34
CA ASN A 100 -12.28 -21.00 32.39
C ASN A 100 -12.72 -19.57 32.78
N ASN A 101 -12.07 -18.56 32.20
CA ASN A 101 -12.48 -17.16 32.30
C ASN A 101 -12.87 -16.64 30.90
N ASN A 102 -13.24 -15.37 30.79
CA ASN A 102 -13.57 -14.75 29.49
C ASN A 102 -12.48 -13.76 29.05
N ILE A 103 -11.21 -14.15 29.21
CA ILE A 103 -10.09 -13.28 28.81
C ILE A 103 -10.07 -13.14 27.29
N LYS A 104 -10.15 -11.90 26.82
CA LYS A 104 -10.13 -11.53 25.40
C LYS A 104 -8.78 -11.01 24.95
N SER A 105 -8.02 -10.37 25.85
CA SER A 105 -6.71 -9.82 25.53
C SER A 105 -5.75 -9.83 26.70
N ILE A 106 -4.47 -9.95 26.38
CA ILE A 106 -3.36 -9.94 27.34
C ILE A 106 -2.34 -8.93 26.80
N SER A 107 -1.72 -8.15 27.69
CA SER A 107 -0.75 -7.12 27.31
C SER A 107 0.66 -7.71 27.16
N ARG A 108 1.53 -7.05 26.36
CA ARG A 108 2.84 -7.57 25.95
C ARG A 108 3.75 -7.93 27.14
N HIS A 109 3.66 -7.20 28.24
CA HIS A 109 4.55 -7.35 29.40
C HIS A 109 3.85 -8.01 30.59
N THR A 110 2.79 -8.78 30.35
CA THR A 110 2.00 -9.45 31.40
C THR A 110 2.84 -10.36 32.29
N PHE A 111 3.67 -11.24 31.70
CA PHE A 111 4.46 -12.23 32.44
C PHE A 111 5.89 -11.77 32.76
N ARG A 112 6.14 -10.46 32.67
CA ARG A 112 7.48 -9.90 32.88
C ARG A 112 7.97 -10.23 34.29
N GLY A 113 9.16 -10.84 34.36
CA GLY A 113 9.84 -11.14 35.61
C GLY A 113 9.54 -12.53 36.21
N LEU A 114 8.63 -13.31 35.61
CA LEU A 114 8.30 -14.67 36.06
C LEU A 114 9.31 -15.71 35.55
N LYS A 115 10.59 -15.55 35.92
CA LYS A 115 11.69 -16.41 35.42
C LYS A 115 11.61 -17.86 35.90
N SER A 116 10.96 -18.10 37.03
CA SER A 116 10.74 -19.42 37.63
C SER A 116 9.50 -20.14 37.09
N LEU A 117 8.75 -19.54 36.16
CA LEU A 117 7.49 -20.13 35.70
C LEU A 117 7.74 -21.40 34.87
N ILE A 118 7.19 -22.52 35.33
CA ILE A 118 7.31 -23.86 34.75
C ILE A 118 6.06 -24.19 33.93
N HIS A 119 4.88 -23.88 34.47
CA HIS A 119 3.60 -24.22 33.86
C HIS A 119 2.73 -22.97 33.72
N LEU A 120 2.31 -22.67 32.49
CA LEU A 120 1.37 -21.60 32.19
C LEU A 120 0.14 -22.17 31.48
N SER A 121 -1.04 -22.01 32.08
CA SER A 121 -2.30 -22.35 31.42
C SER A 121 -3.15 -21.10 31.22
N LEU A 122 -3.55 -20.88 29.96
CA LEU A 122 -4.56 -19.90 29.54
C LEU A 122 -5.75 -20.62 28.89
N ALA A 123 -5.98 -21.88 29.27
CA ALA A 123 -6.98 -22.73 28.64
C ALA A 123 -8.42 -22.24 28.88
N ASN A 124 -9.30 -22.51 27.92
CA ASN A 124 -10.73 -22.19 27.97
C ASN A 124 -11.00 -20.71 28.28
N ASN A 125 -10.35 -19.82 27.52
CA ASN A 125 -10.63 -18.39 27.48
C ASN A 125 -11.17 -17.99 26.10
N ASN A 126 -11.19 -16.70 25.78
CA ASN A 126 -11.67 -16.20 24.50
C ASN A 126 -10.61 -15.35 23.79
N LEU A 127 -9.35 -15.76 23.89
CA LEU A 127 -8.24 -15.07 23.24
C LEU A 127 -8.34 -15.26 21.73
N GLN A 128 -8.33 -14.16 21.01
CA GLN A 128 -8.28 -14.17 19.54
C GLN A 128 -6.85 -14.07 19.01
N THR A 129 -5.93 -13.55 19.81
CA THR A 129 -4.51 -13.42 19.49
C THR A 129 -3.69 -13.35 20.78
N LEU A 130 -2.37 -13.50 20.66
CA LEU A 130 -1.42 -13.27 21.74
C LEU A 130 -0.37 -12.27 21.28
N PRO A 131 0.04 -11.30 22.12
CA PRO A 131 1.12 -10.39 21.78
C PRO A 131 2.41 -11.13 21.45
N LYS A 132 3.10 -10.65 20.42
CA LYS A 132 4.45 -11.08 20.08
C LYS A 132 5.38 -10.97 21.30
N ASP A 133 6.22 -11.98 21.48
CA ASP A 133 7.20 -12.10 22.56
C ASP A 133 6.60 -12.22 23.97
N ILE A 134 5.32 -12.58 24.13
CA ILE A 134 4.71 -12.70 25.46
C ILE A 134 5.38 -13.77 26.36
N PHE A 135 6.01 -14.79 25.76
CA PHE A 135 6.77 -15.82 26.48
C PHE A 135 8.26 -15.50 26.64
N LYS A 136 8.71 -14.32 26.22
CA LYS A 136 10.11 -13.94 26.27
C LYS A 136 10.59 -13.78 27.72
N GLY A 137 11.68 -14.48 28.06
CA GLY A 137 12.27 -14.47 29.40
C GLY A 137 11.60 -15.42 30.39
N LEU A 138 10.69 -16.29 29.93
CA LEU A 138 10.16 -17.42 30.70
C LEU A 138 11.07 -18.65 30.49
N ASP A 139 12.31 -18.56 30.96
CA ASP A 139 13.37 -19.52 30.63
C ASP A 139 13.14 -20.92 31.23
N SER A 140 12.31 -21.03 32.27
CA SER A 140 11.99 -22.28 32.96
C SER A 140 10.73 -22.98 32.44
N LEU A 141 10.08 -22.43 31.40
CA LEU A 141 8.76 -22.86 30.96
C LEU A 141 8.82 -24.22 30.27
N THR A 142 8.19 -25.23 30.86
CA THR A 142 8.13 -26.60 30.31
C THR A 142 6.77 -26.95 29.75
N ASN A 143 5.70 -26.27 30.18
CA ASN A 143 4.33 -26.59 29.78
C ASN A 143 3.52 -25.32 29.53
N VAL A 144 2.85 -25.28 28.38
CA VAL A 144 1.92 -24.21 28.02
C VAL A 144 0.61 -24.81 27.51
N ASP A 145 -0.52 -24.46 28.14
CA ASP A 145 -1.85 -24.84 27.66
C ASP A 145 -2.60 -23.60 27.14
N LEU A 146 -2.94 -23.64 25.86
CA LEU A 146 -3.68 -22.58 25.15
C LEU A 146 -5.02 -23.09 24.58
N ARG A 147 -5.46 -24.30 24.93
CA ARG A 147 -6.67 -24.92 24.39
C ARG A 147 -7.92 -24.11 24.70
N GLY A 148 -8.97 -24.32 23.90
CA GLY A 148 -10.27 -23.69 24.15
C GLY A 148 -10.28 -22.17 23.98
N ASN A 149 -9.34 -21.59 23.23
CA ASN A 149 -9.32 -20.20 22.80
C ASN A 149 -9.81 -20.05 21.34
N SER A 150 -10.08 -18.81 20.93
CA SER A 150 -10.69 -18.49 19.63
C SER A 150 -9.69 -17.83 18.67
N PHE A 151 -8.53 -18.44 18.47
CA PHE A 151 -7.42 -17.82 17.74
C PHE A 151 -7.76 -17.48 16.28
N ASN A 152 -7.45 -16.25 15.88
CA ASN A 152 -7.44 -15.81 14.49
C ASN A 152 -6.04 -16.05 13.91
N CYS A 153 -5.91 -17.01 13.01
CA CYS A 153 -4.67 -17.38 12.34
C CYS A 153 -4.36 -16.41 11.20
N ASP A 154 -4.04 -15.19 11.59
CA ASP A 154 -3.53 -14.13 10.73
C ASP A 154 -2.05 -13.83 11.06
N CYS A 155 -1.51 -12.78 10.47
CA CYS A 155 -0.11 -12.38 10.65
C CYS A 155 0.28 -12.01 12.08
N LYS A 156 -0.67 -11.61 12.93
CA LYS A 156 -0.40 -11.33 14.34
C LYS A 156 -0.12 -12.60 15.12
N LEU A 157 -0.60 -13.76 14.64
CA LEU A 157 -0.37 -15.06 15.26
C LEU A 157 0.81 -15.83 14.66
N LYS A 158 1.42 -15.33 13.58
CA LYS A 158 2.57 -15.97 12.91
C LYS A 158 3.70 -16.31 13.88
N TRP A 159 4.03 -15.40 14.80
CA TRP A 159 5.10 -15.61 15.78
C TRP A 159 4.82 -16.82 16.69
N LEU A 160 3.55 -17.12 16.99
CA LEU A 160 3.19 -18.25 17.84
C LEU A 160 3.48 -19.56 17.11
N VAL A 161 3.16 -19.63 15.81
CA VAL A 161 3.51 -20.80 14.97
C VAL A 161 5.02 -20.99 14.90
N GLU A 162 5.78 -19.90 14.75
CA GLU A 162 7.25 -19.95 14.78
C GLU A 162 7.77 -20.41 16.13
N TRP A 163 7.21 -19.90 17.24
CA TRP A 163 7.60 -20.29 18.59
C TRP A 163 7.29 -21.76 18.88
N LEU A 164 6.11 -22.27 18.46
CA LEU A 164 5.75 -23.69 18.58
C LEU A 164 6.73 -24.61 17.86
N GLY A 165 7.30 -24.16 16.74
CA GLY A 165 8.30 -24.94 15.99
C GLY A 165 9.69 -25.00 16.64
N HIS A 166 10.01 -24.12 17.59
CA HIS A 166 11.34 -24.01 18.21
C HIS A 166 11.35 -24.22 19.73
N THR A 167 10.19 -24.18 20.38
CA THR A 167 10.09 -24.32 21.84
C THR A 167 10.33 -25.76 22.28
N ASN A 168 10.95 -25.91 23.45
CA ASN A 168 11.08 -27.21 24.14
C ASN A 168 9.90 -27.48 25.08
N ALA A 169 9.01 -26.51 25.27
CA ALA A 169 7.84 -26.67 26.12
C ALA A 169 6.82 -27.60 25.45
N THR A 170 6.15 -28.43 26.26
CA THR A 170 5.01 -29.23 25.80
C THR A 170 3.80 -28.33 25.65
N VAL A 171 3.23 -28.31 24.44
CA VAL A 171 2.04 -27.53 24.10
C VAL A 171 1.02 -28.46 23.46
N GLU A 172 -0.18 -28.45 24.02
CA GLU A 172 -1.31 -29.21 23.49
C GLU A 172 -1.77 -28.71 22.11
N ASP A 173 -2.57 -29.53 21.43
CA ASP A 173 -3.13 -29.20 20.13
C ASP A 173 -4.12 -28.04 20.23
N ILE A 174 -3.83 -26.97 19.48
CA ILE A 174 -4.69 -25.79 19.37
C ILE A 174 -5.12 -25.52 17.94
N TYR A 175 -6.28 -24.89 17.77
CA TYR A 175 -6.96 -24.75 16.49
C TYR A 175 -7.33 -23.30 16.19
N CYS A 176 -7.31 -22.94 14.91
CA CYS A 176 -7.79 -21.65 14.44
C CYS A 176 -9.33 -21.60 14.47
N GLU A 177 -9.91 -20.49 14.89
CA GLU A 177 -11.34 -20.19 14.70
C GLU A 177 -11.60 -19.30 13.48
N GLY A 178 -10.61 -18.53 13.06
CA GLY A 178 -10.63 -17.71 11.85
C GLY A 178 -9.23 -17.51 11.28
N PRO A 179 -9.09 -16.86 10.11
CA PRO A 179 -10.17 -16.54 9.16
C PRO A 179 -10.77 -17.82 8.52
N PRO A 180 -11.86 -17.74 7.73
CA PRO A 180 -12.59 -18.92 7.22
C PRO A 180 -11.73 -19.97 6.51
N GLU A 181 -10.68 -19.55 5.80
CA GLU A 181 -9.71 -20.43 5.15
C GLU A 181 -8.89 -21.29 6.14
N TYR A 182 -8.67 -20.79 7.36
CA TYR A 182 -7.91 -21.47 8.41
C TYR A 182 -8.79 -22.12 9.47
N LYS A 183 -10.10 -21.87 9.48
CA LYS A 183 -11.01 -22.35 10.52
C LYS A 183 -10.89 -23.87 10.73
N LYS A 184 -10.74 -24.28 12.00
CA LYS A 184 -10.49 -25.65 12.48
C LYS A 184 -9.16 -26.28 12.04
N ARG A 185 -8.26 -25.55 11.36
CA ARG A 185 -6.89 -26.04 11.15
C ARG A 185 -6.10 -26.04 12.45
N LYS A 186 -5.26 -27.06 12.62
CA LYS A 186 -4.37 -27.22 13.78
C LYS A 186 -3.18 -26.27 13.65
N ILE A 187 -3.05 -25.32 14.58
CA ILE A 187 -2.00 -24.28 14.56
C ILE A 187 -0.62 -24.91 14.65
N ASN A 188 -0.45 -25.96 15.46
CA ASN A 188 0.82 -26.69 15.61
C ASN A 188 1.29 -27.35 14.29
N SER A 189 0.42 -27.49 13.29
CA SER A 189 0.76 -28.06 11.98
C SER A 189 1.03 -27.01 10.90
N LEU A 190 0.77 -25.73 11.21
CA LEU A 190 1.03 -24.63 10.29
C LEU A 190 2.52 -24.33 10.22
N SER A 191 2.94 -23.81 9.08
CA SER A 191 4.28 -23.28 8.84
C SER A 191 4.24 -21.76 8.84
N SER A 192 5.35 -21.11 9.20
CA SER A 192 5.48 -19.65 9.01
C SER A 192 5.34 -19.21 7.55
N LYS A 193 5.54 -20.14 6.61
CA LYS A 193 5.35 -19.95 5.16
C LYS A 193 3.88 -19.90 4.74
N ASP A 194 2.96 -20.39 5.57
CA ASP A 194 1.52 -20.34 5.29
C ASP A 194 0.96 -18.92 5.50
N PHE A 195 1.73 -18.05 6.16
CA PHE A 195 1.36 -16.67 6.44
C PHE A 195 2.08 -15.69 5.50
N ASP A 196 1.37 -15.19 4.48
CA ASP A 196 1.86 -14.09 3.65
C ASP A 196 1.57 -12.74 4.34
N CYS A 197 2.55 -12.26 5.10
CA CYS A 197 2.42 -11.08 5.96
C CYS A 197 3.03 -9.82 5.40
N ILE A 198 3.73 -9.94 4.27
CA ILE A 198 4.31 -8.80 3.59
C ILE A 198 3.32 -8.38 2.52
N ILE A 199 2.45 -7.43 2.85
CA ILE A 199 1.57 -6.82 1.87
C ILE A 199 2.19 -5.53 1.35
N THR A 200 1.53 -4.96 0.37
CA THR A 200 1.84 -3.62 -0.13
C THR A 200 0.68 -2.69 0.18
N GLU A 201 0.91 -1.39 0.13
CA GLU A 201 -0.14 -0.38 0.28
C GLU A 201 0.20 0.84 -0.58
N PHE A 202 -0.81 1.48 -1.17
CA PHE A 202 -0.71 2.83 -1.71
C PHE A 202 -0.97 3.85 -0.60
N ALA A 203 0.08 4.23 0.11
CA ALA A 203 0.01 5.24 1.16
C ALA A 203 0.00 6.65 0.55
N LYS A 204 -0.92 7.52 0.99
CA LYS A 204 -1.02 8.88 0.46
C LYS A 204 0.26 9.69 0.74
N SER A 205 0.84 10.30 -0.29
CA SER A 205 2.08 11.08 -0.19
C SER A 205 1.83 12.57 -0.12
N GLN A 206 1.16 13.14 -1.14
CA GLN A 206 0.90 14.58 -1.24
C GLN A 206 -0.32 14.85 -2.14
N ASP A 207 -1.01 15.95 -1.89
CA ASP A 207 -2.07 16.47 -2.75
C ASP A 207 -1.56 17.72 -3.47
N LEU A 208 -1.66 17.73 -4.79
CA LEU A 208 -1.37 18.89 -5.62
C LEU A 208 -2.64 19.77 -5.67
N PRO A 209 -2.56 21.07 -5.34
CA PRO A 209 -3.74 21.93 -5.14
C PRO A 209 -4.34 22.41 -6.47
N TYR A 210 -4.58 21.49 -7.39
CA TYR A 210 -5.14 21.75 -8.72
C TYR A 210 -5.71 20.47 -9.35
N GLN A 211 -6.61 20.68 -10.31
CA GLN A 211 -7.22 19.64 -11.13
C GLN A 211 -6.26 19.17 -12.24
N SER A 212 -6.47 17.96 -12.73
CA SER A 212 -5.84 17.48 -13.96
C SER A 212 -6.70 16.46 -14.71
N LEU A 213 -6.40 16.29 -16.01
CA LEU A 213 -7.08 15.33 -16.88
C LEU A 213 -6.21 14.10 -17.12
N SER A 214 -5.12 14.25 -17.88
CA SER A 214 -4.12 13.21 -18.15
C SER A 214 -2.83 13.48 -17.39
N ILE A 215 -2.13 12.40 -17.04
CA ILE A 215 -0.80 12.41 -16.43
C ILE A 215 0.08 11.40 -17.16
N ASP A 216 1.21 11.85 -17.68
CA ASP A 216 2.20 11.02 -18.34
C ASP A 216 3.55 11.14 -17.61
N THR A 217 4.43 10.15 -17.81
CA THR A 217 5.78 10.12 -17.25
C THR A 217 6.79 9.85 -18.34
N PHE A 218 8.00 10.38 -18.21
CA PHE A 218 9.08 10.14 -19.16
C PHE A 218 10.44 10.33 -18.51
N SER A 219 11.45 9.64 -19.04
CA SER A 219 12.84 9.81 -18.66
C SER A 219 13.56 10.72 -19.66
N TYR A 220 14.26 11.73 -19.16
CA TYR A 220 15.00 12.69 -19.98
C TYR A 220 16.33 13.03 -19.30
N MET A 221 17.44 12.83 -20.00
CA MET A 221 18.79 13.04 -19.45
C MET A 221 19.06 12.26 -18.15
N ASN A 222 18.48 11.05 -18.03
CA ASN A 222 18.54 10.15 -16.86
C ASN A 222 17.73 10.60 -15.62
N ASP A 223 16.95 11.66 -15.72
CA ASP A 223 16.01 12.06 -14.68
C ASP A 223 14.57 11.70 -15.09
N GLU A 224 13.72 11.47 -14.10
CA GLU A 224 12.32 11.11 -14.27
C GLU A 224 11.42 12.35 -14.08
N TYR A 225 10.57 12.59 -15.07
CA TYR A 225 9.68 13.73 -15.11
C TYR A 225 8.23 13.29 -15.25
N VAL A 226 7.32 14.11 -14.75
CA VAL A 226 5.87 13.89 -14.87
C VAL A 226 5.25 15.07 -15.59
N VAL A 227 4.41 14.81 -16.59
CA VAL A 227 3.61 15.83 -17.28
C VAL A 227 2.17 15.73 -16.84
N ILE A 228 1.56 16.85 -16.47
CA ILE A 228 0.17 16.93 -16.02
C ILE A 228 -0.58 17.91 -16.90
N ALA A 229 -1.64 17.44 -17.58
CA ALA A 229 -2.52 18.30 -18.36
C ALA A 229 -3.60 18.94 -17.49
N GLN A 230 -3.69 20.28 -17.48
CA GLN A 230 -4.70 21.03 -16.76
C GLN A 230 -5.76 21.61 -17.71
N PRO A 231 -6.98 21.03 -17.75
CA PRO A 231 -7.96 21.41 -18.77
C PRO A 231 -8.48 22.85 -18.62
N PHE A 232 -8.64 23.35 -17.39
CA PHE A 232 -9.24 24.66 -17.14
C PHE A 232 -8.27 25.84 -17.21
N THR A 233 -7.00 25.62 -16.83
CA THR A 233 -5.95 26.65 -16.90
C THR A 233 -5.24 26.66 -18.24
N GLY A 234 -5.31 25.55 -18.98
CA GLY A 234 -4.60 25.37 -20.23
C GLY A 234 -3.09 25.16 -20.06
N LYS A 235 -2.64 24.61 -18.93
CA LYS A 235 -1.21 24.34 -18.70
C LYS A 235 -0.91 22.85 -18.84
N CYS A 236 0.14 22.51 -19.57
CA CYS A 236 0.89 21.27 -19.34
C CYS A 236 1.97 21.58 -18.30
N ILE A 237 1.78 21.09 -17.08
CA ILE A 237 2.72 21.24 -15.97
C ILE A 237 3.76 20.11 -16.07
N PHE A 238 5.04 20.46 -16.03
CA PHE A 238 6.13 19.49 -15.90
C PHE A 238 6.60 19.47 -14.46
N LEU A 239 6.67 18.30 -13.86
CA LEU A 239 7.24 18.08 -12.55
C LEU A 239 8.58 17.34 -12.67
N GLU A 240 9.51 17.73 -11.82
CA GLU A 240 10.82 17.11 -11.64
C GLU A 240 10.92 16.58 -10.20
N TRP A 241 11.66 15.50 -10.03
CA TRP A 241 11.91 14.92 -8.72
C TRP A 241 13.11 15.58 -8.02
N ASP A 242 12.89 16.12 -6.82
CA ASP A 242 13.99 16.56 -5.97
C ASP A 242 14.54 15.41 -5.12
N HIS A 243 15.78 15.00 -5.41
CA HIS A 243 16.50 13.98 -4.68
C HIS A 243 16.85 14.35 -3.23
N VAL A 244 16.89 15.65 -2.90
CA VAL A 244 17.21 16.18 -1.57
C VAL A 244 15.95 16.23 -0.70
N GLU A 245 14.91 16.96 -1.13
CA GLU A 245 13.66 17.10 -0.37
C GLU A 245 12.74 15.87 -0.46
N LYS A 246 12.99 14.98 -1.43
CA LYS A 246 12.15 13.79 -1.72
C LYS A 246 10.71 14.17 -2.07
N THR A 247 10.56 15.22 -2.87
CA THR A 247 9.28 15.79 -3.32
C THR A 247 9.32 16.11 -4.81
N PHE A 248 8.15 16.27 -5.42
CA PHE A 248 8.04 16.74 -6.81
C PHE A 248 7.97 18.27 -6.84
N ARG A 249 8.84 18.90 -7.64
CA ARG A 249 8.88 20.35 -7.88
C ARG A 249 8.37 20.67 -9.28
N ASN A 250 7.91 21.91 -9.49
CA ASN A 250 7.54 22.39 -10.82
C ASN A 250 8.81 22.68 -11.64
N TYR A 251 8.98 21.98 -12.75
CA TYR A 251 10.12 22.12 -13.66
C TYR A 251 9.90 23.23 -14.68
N ASP A 252 8.81 23.13 -15.44
CA ASP A 252 8.44 24.09 -16.49
C ASP A 252 6.94 23.96 -16.82
N ASN A 253 6.41 24.86 -17.65
CA ASN A 253 5.02 24.81 -18.11
C ASN A 253 4.92 25.13 -19.61
N ILE A 254 4.04 24.41 -20.32
CA ILE A 254 3.58 24.80 -21.67
C ILE A 254 2.16 25.33 -21.56
N THR A 255 1.88 26.49 -22.15
CA THR A 255 0.53 27.08 -22.19
C THR A 255 -0.18 26.74 -23.50
N GLY A 256 -1.43 26.30 -23.39
CA GLY A 256 -2.30 25.95 -24.50
C GLY A 256 -3.77 25.99 -24.08
N THR A 257 -4.67 26.55 -24.86
CA THR A 257 -6.06 26.66 -24.44
C THR A 257 -6.74 25.29 -24.37
N SER A 258 -7.37 24.96 -23.24
CA SER A 258 -8.14 23.71 -23.09
C SER A 258 -7.35 22.43 -23.41
N THR A 259 -6.17 22.26 -22.79
CA THR A 259 -5.32 21.08 -22.96
C THR A 259 -5.98 19.81 -22.44
N VAL A 260 -5.97 18.75 -23.26
CA VAL A 260 -6.53 17.43 -22.95
C VAL A 260 -5.42 16.43 -22.62
N VAL A 261 -4.43 16.32 -23.52
CA VAL A 261 -3.29 15.41 -23.41
C VAL A 261 -2.00 16.15 -23.67
N CYS A 262 -0.99 15.87 -22.84
CA CYS A 262 0.36 16.41 -22.97
C CYS A 262 1.34 15.23 -23.06
N LYS A 263 1.42 14.60 -24.24
CA LYS A 263 2.12 13.33 -24.42
C LYS A 263 3.61 13.56 -24.72
N PRO A 264 4.53 13.15 -23.83
CA PRO A 264 5.96 13.26 -24.08
C PRO A 264 6.44 12.17 -25.05
N ILE A 265 7.39 12.49 -25.93
CA ILE A 265 8.12 11.54 -26.76
C ILE A 265 9.60 11.89 -26.69
N VAL A 266 10.43 10.92 -26.30
CA VAL A 266 11.88 11.06 -26.32
C VAL A 266 12.43 10.27 -27.49
N ILE A 267 12.92 11.00 -28.50
CA ILE A 267 13.55 10.42 -29.68
C ILE A 267 15.05 10.66 -29.56
N GLU A 268 15.79 9.56 -29.42
CA GLU A 268 17.23 9.56 -29.14
C GLU A 268 17.52 10.27 -27.80
N THR A 269 17.81 11.57 -27.82
CA THR A 269 18.07 12.40 -26.64
C THR A 269 17.29 13.71 -26.68
N GLN A 270 16.36 13.86 -27.62
CA GLN A 270 15.55 15.07 -27.78
C GLN A 270 14.14 14.82 -27.28
N LEU A 271 13.65 15.72 -26.43
CA LEU A 271 12.31 15.68 -25.88
C LEU A 271 11.35 16.49 -26.77
N TYR A 272 10.26 15.83 -27.16
CA TYR A 272 9.12 16.41 -27.84
C TYR A 272 7.87 16.24 -26.97
N VAL A 273 6.94 17.18 -27.09
CA VAL A 273 5.66 17.11 -26.37
C VAL A 273 4.54 17.43 -27.34
N ILE A 274 3.59 16.51 -27.47
CA ILE A 274 2.39 16.70 -28.26
C ILE A 274 1.30 17.23 -27.34
N VAL A 275 0.79 18.42 -27.65
CA VAL A 275 -0.21 19.09 -26.83
C VAL A 275 -1.54 19.09 -27.59
N ALA A 276 -2.43 18.18 -27.19
CA ALA A 276 -3.80 18.12 -27.69
C ALA A 276 -4.67 19.19 -27.01
N GLN A 277 -5.38 19.97 -27.82
CA GLN A 277 -6.24 21.06 -27.35
C GLN A 277 -7.62 20.98 -28.00
N LEU A 278 -8.67 21.29 -27.24
CA LEU A 278 -10.03 21.42 -27.77
C LEU A 278 -10.28 22.77 -28.45
N PHE A 279 -9.43 23.76 -28.20
CA PHE A 279 -9.54 25.11 -28.75
C PHE A 279 -8.17 25.58 -29.23
N GLY A 280 -8.11 26.37 -30.31
CA GLY A 280 -6.86 26.90 -30.86
C GLY A 280 -6.05 25.93 -31.74
N GLY A 281 -6.39 24.64 -31.73
CA GLY A 281 -5.67 23.60 -32.47
C GLY A 281 -4.60 22.91 -31.63
N SER A 282 -4.15 21.73 -32.07
CA SER A 282 -3.11 20.98 -31.37
C SER A 282 -1.73 21.33 -31.92
N HIS A 283 -0.69 21.25 -31.08
CA HIS A 283 0.66 21.69 -31.44
C HIS A 283 1.73 20.71 -30.92
N ILE A 284 2.90 20.73 -31.55
CA ILE A 284 4.07 19.95 -31.13
C ILE A 284 5.16 20.90 -30.68
N TYR A 285 5.67 20.65 -29.47
CA TYR A 285 6.75 21.39 -28.84
C TYR A 285 8.00 20.53 -28.78
N LYS A 286 9.16 21.18 -28.80
CA LYS A 286 10.48 20.58 -28.62
C LYS A 286 11.18 21.24 -27.44
N ARG A 287 11.83 20.46 -26.58
CA ARG A 287 12.71 21.00 -25.54
C ARG A 287 14.03 21.44 -26.16
N ASP A 288 14.39 22.70 -25.93
CA ASP A 288 15.71 23.23 -26.26
C ASP A 288 16.57 23.25 -24.99
N GLY A 289 17.66 22.48 -25.01
CA GLY A 289 18.60 22.39 -23.89
C GLY A 289 19.49 23.63 -23.72
N PHE A 290 19.73 24.41 -24.78
CA PHE A 290 20.52 25.63 -24.71
C PHE A 290 19.68 26.81 -24.20
N ALA A 291 18.46 26.95 -24.72
CA ALA A 291 17.54 28.01 -24.29
C ALA A 291 16.82 27.67 -22.97
N ASN A 292 16.91 26.41 -22.52
CA ASN A 292 16.23 25.85 -21.36
C ASN A 292 14.70 26.11 -21.39
N LYS A 293 14.09 25.96 -22.57
CA LYS A 293 12.67 26.28 -22.83
C LYS A 293 12.04 25.29 -23.81
N PHE A 294 10.71 25.23 -23.81
CA PHE A 294 9.94 24.58 -24.86
C PHE A 294 9.69 25.53 -26.04
N ILE A 295 9.95 25.05 -27.25
CA ILE A 295 9.76 25.77 -28.51
C ILE A 295 8.65 25.08 -29.30
N LYS A 296 7.61 25.82 -29.70
CA LYS A 296 6.61 25.31 -30.63
C LYS A 296 7.25 25.13 -32.00
N ILE A 297 7.33 23.89 -32.50
CA ILE A 297 7.98 23.58 -33.77
C ILE A 297 7.00 23.19 -34.88
N GLN A 298 5.79 22.76 -34.54
CA GLN A 298 4.83 22.31 -35.52
C GLN A 298 3.38 22.53 -35.07
N ASP A 299 2.52 22.90 -36.01
CA ASP A 299 1.07 22.99 -35.84
C ASP A 299 0.40 21.75 -36.47
N ILE A 300 -0.56 21.15 -35.76
CA ILE A 300 -1.39 20.07 -36.29
C ILE A 300 -2.62 20.69 -36.98
N GLU A 301 -2.91 20.26 -38.21
CA GLU A 301 -4.01 20.81 -39.01
C GLU A 301 -5.37 20.70 -38.28
N ILE A 302 -5.95 21.86 -37.94
CA ILE A 302 -7.21 21.98 -37.19
C ILE A 302 -8.43 21.34 -37.89
N LEU A 303 -8.36 21.16 -39.21
CA LEU A 303 -9.46 20.55 -39.96
C LEU A 303 -9.45 19.03 -39.85
N LYS A 304 -8.26 18.42 -39.64
CA LYS A 304 -8.05 16.97 -39.48
C LYS A 304 -8.25 16.51 -38.05
N ILE A 305 -7.74 17.27 -37.08
CA ILE A 305 -7.90 17.02 -35.65
C ILE A 305 -8.63 18.20 -35.01
N ARG A 306 -9.85 17.96 -34.52
CA ARG A 306 -10.80 18.94 -34.01
C ARG A 306 -11.10 18.75 -32.53
N LYS A 307 -11.38 17.52 -32.10
CA LYS A 307 -11.73 17.20 -30.70
C LYS A 307 -10.88 16.03 -30.19
N PRO A 308 -9.56 16.23 -30.04
CA PRO A 308 -8.69 15.19 -29.54
C PRO A 308 -9.11 14.78 -28.12
N ASN A 309 -9.21 13.48 -27.86
CA ASN A 309 -9.56 12.95 -26.54
C ASN A 309 -8.43 12.13 -25.92
N ASP A 310 -7.63 11.47 -26.74
CA ASP A 310 -6.52 10.62 -26.29
C ASP A 310 -5.33 10.67 -27.28
N ILE A 311 -4.12 10.44 -26.78
CA ILE A 311 -2.90 10.29 -27.57
C ILE A 311 -2.10 9.09 -27.07
N GLU A 312 -1.77 8.19 -27.98
CA GLU A 312 -0.89 7.06 -27.71
C GLU A 312 0.34 7.07 -28.63
N THR A 313 1.46 6.63 -28.08
CA THR A 313 2.77 6.66 -28.76
C THR A 313 3.33 5.27 -28.88
N PHE A 314 3.92 4.95 -30.02
CA PHE A 314 4.52 3.63 -30.23
C PHE A 314 5.66 3.68 -31.23
N LYS A 315 6.45 2.62 -31.22
CA LYS A 315 7.56 2.42 -32.12
C LYS A 315 7.37 1.09 -32.83
N ILE A 316 7.43 1.12 -34.16
CA ILE A 316 7.41 -0.10 -34.99
C ILE A 316 8.74 -0.18 -35.71
N GLU A 317 9.49 -1.25 -35.43
CA GLU A 317 10.88 -1.39 -35.86
C GLU A 317 11.70 -0.19 -35.34
N ASN A 318 12.18 0.70 -36.22
CA ASN A 318 12.91 1.90 -35.85
C ASN A 318 12.13 3.21 -36.07
N ASN A 319 10.86 3.13 -36.49
CA ASN A 319 10.05 4.29 -36.78
C ASN A 319 9.17 4.68 -35.59
N TRP A 320 9.19 5.95 -35.22
CA TRP A 320 8.34 6.52 -34.18
C TRP A 320 7.02 7.02 -34.75
N TYR A 321 5.95 6.74 -34.03
CA TYR A 321 4.60 7.17 -34.36
C TYR A 321 3.87 7.66 -33.12
N PHE A 322 2.85 8.48 -33.35
CA PHE A 322 1.78 8.70 -32.39
C PHE A 322 0.43 8.71 -33.10
N VAL A 323 -0.63 8.46 -32.35
CA VAL A 323 -2.00 8.49 -32.83
C VAL A 323 -2.81 9.41 -31.95
N VAL A 324 -3.69 10.20 -32.56
CA VAL A 324 -4.63 11.07 -31.85
C VAL A 324 -6.04 10.57 -32.10
N ALA A 325 -6.73 10.13 -31.05
CA ALA A 325 -8.15 9.79 -31.11
C ALA A 325 -8.99 11.07 -31.17
N ASP A 326 -9.86 11.19 -32.17
CA ASP A 326 -10.75 12.34 -32.33
C ASP A 326 -12.22 11.98 -32.03
N SER A 327 -12.79 12.66 -31.04
CA SER A 327 -14.18 12.43 -30.58
C SER A 327 -15.23 13.16 -31.42
N SER A 328 -14.82 13.94 -32.43
CA SER A 328 -15.71 14.56 -33.40
C SER A 328 -15.89 13.68 -34.63
N LYS A 329 -17.03 13.79 -35.31
CA LYS A 329 -17.26 13.04 -36.55
C LYS A 329 -16.42 13.54 -37.73
N ALA A 330 -16.05 14.82 -37.72
CA ALA A 330 -15.40 15.47 -38.87
C ALA A 330 -13.87 15.48 -38.76
N GLY A 331 -13.33 15.34 -37.55
CA GLY A 331 -11.92 14.99 -37.35
C GLY A 331 -11.78 13.48 -37.39
N PHE A 332 -10.74 12.97 -38.03
CA PHE A 332 -10.51 11.53 -38.10
C PHE A 332 -9.33 11.17 -37.22
N THR A 333 -9.43 10.05 -36.50
CA THR A 333 -8.30 9.50 -35.75
C THR A 333 -7.12 9.32 -36.69
N THR A 334 -5.99 9.98 -36.41
CA THR A 334 -4.89 10.08 -37.37
C THR A 334 -3.57 9.67 -36.72
N ILE A 335 -2.86 8.80 -37.42
CA ILE A 335 -1.50 8.36 -37.13
C ILE A 335 -0.52 9.33 -37.76
N TYR A 336 0.46 9.77 -36.99
CA TYR A 336 1.57 10.60 -37.43
C TYR A 336 2.88 9.82 -37.34
N LYS A 337 3.77 10.01 -38.30
CA LYS A 337 5.09 9.38 -38.38
C LYS A 337 6.20 10.41 -38.23
N TRP A 338 7.21 10.09 -37.42
CA TRP A 338 8.45 10.84 -37.32
C TRP A 338 9.29 10.68 -38.60
N ASN A 339 9.77 11.79 -39.17
CA ASN A 339 10.62 11.78 -40.37
C ASN A 339 12.03 12.36 -40.17
N GLY A 340 12.43 12.62 -38.92
CA GLY A 340 13.73 13.23 -38.58
C GLY A 340 13.65 14.72 -38.24
N ASN A 341 12.62 15.44 -38.68
CA ASN A 341 12.43 16.87 -38.35
C ASN A 341 11.13 17.14 -37.60
N GLY A 342 10.06 16.43 -37.96
CA GLY A 342 8.73 16.60 -37.38
C GLY A 342 7.87 15.37 -37.57
N PHE A 343 6.59 15.52 -37.27
CA PHE A 343 5.61 14.44 -37.35
C PHE A 343 4.56 14.74 -38.41
N TYR A 344 4.37 13.83 -39.36
CA TYR A 344 3.49 14.07 -40.51
C TYR A 344 2.44 12.97 -40.61
N SER A 345 1.25 13.34 -41.09
CA SER A 345 0.13 12.40 -41.27
C SER A 345 0.56 11.19 -42.08
N HIS A 346 0.34 10.01 -41.51
CA HIS A 346 0.72 8.71 -42.09
C HIS A 346 -0.52 7.91 -42.50
N GLN A 347 -1.56 7.92 -41.66
CA GLN A 347 -2.82 7.22 -41.94
C GLN A 347 -3.97 7.83 -41.13
N SER A 348 -5.16 7.94 -41.71
CA SER A 348 -6.40 8.19 -40.95
C SER A 348 -7.21 6.91 -40.80
N LEU A 349 -7.83 6.74 -39.65
CA LEU A 349 -8.64 5.58 -39.26
C LEU A 349 -10.07 6.02 -38.92
N HIS A 350 -11.00 5.07 -38.99
CA HIS A 350 -12.35 5.16 -38.42
C HIS A 350 -13.11 6.45 -38.80
N ALA A 351 -13.15 6.77 -40.09
CA ALA A 351 -13.82 7.97 -40.60
C ALA A 351 -15.29 8.05 -40.14
N TRP A 352 -15.70 9.23 -39.66
CA TRP A 352 -17.06 9.55 -39.16
C TRP A 352 -17.45 8.97 -37.80
N TYR A 353 -16.52 8.29 -37.12
CA TYR A 353 -16.71 7.79 -35.76
C TYR A 353 -16.35 8.85 -34.72
N ARG A 354 -16.60 8.54 -33.44
CA ARG A 354 -16.31 9.41 -32.30
C ARG A 354 -15.37 8.67 -31.37
N ASP A 355 -14.11 8.59 -31.78
CA ASP A 355 -13.11 7.82 -31.06
C ASP A 355 -12.76 8.51 -29.74
N THR A 356 -12.77 7.72 -28.67
CA THR A 356 -12.55 8.19 -27.30
C THR A 356 -11.16 7.83 -26.82
N ASP A 357 -10.60 6.72 -27.27
CA ASP A 357 -9.31 6.21 -26.77
C ASP A 357 -8.64 5.38 -27.85
N VAL A 358 -7.31 5.42 -27.88
CA VAL A 358 -6.47 4.58 -28.74
C VAL A 358 -5.49 3.80 -27.87
N GLU A 359 -5.41 2.49 -28.13
CA GLU A 359 -4.49 1.62 -27.41
C GLU A 359 -3.58 0.87 -28.37
N TYR A 360 -2.28 1.02 -28.16
CA TYR A 360 -1.28 0.23 -28.85
C TYR A 360 -0.96 -1.04 -28.09
N LEU A 361 -0.90 -2.16 -28.79
CA LEU A 361 -0.48 -3.44 -28.21
C LEU A 361 0.20 -4.33 -29.26
N GLU A 362 1.07 -5.22 -28.79
CA GLU A 362 1.64 -6.27 -29.63
C GLU A 362 1.09 -7.65 -29.21
N ILE A 363 0.42 -8.32 -30.14
CA ILE A 363 -0.22 -9.63 -29.90
C ILE A 363 0.20 -10.66 -30.95
N THR A 364 0.19 -11.93 -30.54
CA THR A 364 0.46 -13.08 -31.42
C THR A 364 -0.81 -13.54 -32.10
N ARG A 365 -0.83 -13.57 -33.44
CA ARG A 365 -1.97 -14.10 -34.22
C ARG A 365 -1.69 -15.54 -34.63
N THR A 366 -2.45 -16.51 -34.14
CA THR A 366 -2.27 -17.93 -34.51
C THR A 366 -2.31 -18.11 -36.04
N PRO A 367 -1.37 -18.83 -36.67
CA PRO A 367 -0.33 -19.69 -36.08
C PRO A 367 1.04 -19.01 -35.87
N LEU A 368 1.14 -17.69 -35.97
CA LEU A 368 2.40 -16.97 -35.77
C LEU A 368 2.86 -17.02 -34.32
N THR A 369 4.17 -17.10 -34.12
CA THR A 369 4.82 -17.10 -32.81
C THR A 369 5.31 -15.72 -32.38
N LEU A 370 5.56 -14.82 -33.33
CA LEU A 370 6.00 -13.45 -33.06
C LEU A 370 4.81 -12.54 -32.79
N ARG A 371 4.97 -11.62 -31.83
CA ARG A 371 4.01 -10.55 -31.60
C ARG A 371 4.05 -9.57 -32.77
N THR A 372 2.89 -9.07 -33.16
CA THR A 372 2.74 -8.11 -34.25
C THR A 372 2.00 -6.86 -33.76
N PRO A 373 2.33 -5.66 -34.26
CA PRO A 373 1.70 -4.42 -33.79
C PRO A 373 0.22 -4.34 -34.15
N HIS A 374 -0.59 -3.91 -33.19
CA HIS A 374 -2.02 -3.69 -33.32
C HIS A 374 -2.42 -2.36 -32.68
N LEU A 375 -3.55 -1.82 -33.11
CA LEU A 375 -4.23 -0.70 -32.46
C LEU A 375 -5.64 -1.11 -32.08
N ILE A 376 -6.14 -0.65 -30.94
CA ILE A 376 -7.54 -0.76 -30.55
C ILE A 376 -8.11 0.65 -30.48
N LEU A 377 -9.22 0.90 -31.17
CA LEU A 377 -9.98 2.14 -31.04
C LEU A 377 -11.27 1.87 -30.26
N SER A 378 -11.52 2.69 -29.25
CA SER A 378 -12.82 2.78 -28.56
C SER A 378 -13.60 3.97 -29.10
N SER A 379 -14.91 3.83 -29.24
CA SER A 379 -15.76 4.82 -29.90
C SER A 379 -17.13 4.90 -29.24
N SER A 380 -17.71 6.10 -29.15
CA SER A 380 -19.01 6.31 -28.47
C SER A 380 -20.13 5.47 -29.09
N SER A 381 -20.85 4.70 -28.27
CA SER A 381 -21.96 3.82 -28.68
C SER A 381 -21.59 2.81 -29.78
N GLN A 382 -20.34 2.32 -29.77
CA GLN A 382 -19.82 1.34 -30.72
C GLN A 382 -19.03 0.24 -30.00
N ARG A 383 -18.71 -0.82 -30.75
CA ARG A 383 -17.77 -1.86 -30.31
C ARG A 383 -16.32 -1.40 -30.51
N PRO A 384 -15.38 -1.81 -29.62
CA PRO A 384 -13.95 -1.60 -29.86
C PRO A 384 -13.49 -2.28 -31.14
N VAL A 385 -12.62 -1.61 -31.89
CA VAL A 385 -12.11 -2.09 -33.18
C VAL A 385 -10.63 -2.37 -33.07
N ILE A 386 -10.20 -3.59 -33.43
CA ILE A 386 -8.79 -3.99 -33.49
C ILE A 386 -8.28 -3.83 -34.92
N TYR A 387 -7.26 -3.03 -35.13
CA TYR A 387 -6.50 -2.92 -36.38
C TYR A 387 -5.18 -3.70 -36.30
N GLN A 388 -4.76 -4.28 -37.42
CA GLN A 388 -3.51 -5.02 -37.55
C GLN A 388 -2.50 -4.27 -38.42
N TRP A 389 -1.25 -4.16 -37.97
CA TRP A 389 -0.18 -3.59 -38.79
C TRP A 389 0.16 -4.49 -39.98
N ASN A 390 0.11 -3.93 -41.19
CA ASN A 390 0.55 -4.58 -42.40
C ASN A 390 1.92 -4.04 -42.81
N LYS A 391 2.95 -4.88 -42.73
CA LYS A 391 4.33 -4.52 -43.07
C LYS A 391 4.54 -4.19 -44.56
N ALA A 392 3.74 -4.78 -45.46
CA ALA A 392 3.88 -4.53 -46.90
C ALA A 392 3.37 -3.14 -47.29
N THR A 393 2.23 -2.73 -46.75
CA THR A 393 1.67 -1.40 -47.00
C THR A 393 2.15 -0.34 -46.02
N GLN A 394 2.78 -0.75 -44.92
CA GLN A 394 3.17 0.11 -43.80
C GLN A 394 1.95 0.84 -43.18
N LEU A 395 0.78 0.19 -43.15
CA LEU A 395 -0.47 0.78 -42.65
C LEU A 395 -1.22 -0.23 -41.77
N PHE A 396 -2.07 0.28 -40.88
CA PHE A 396 -3.01 -0.50 -40.08
C PHE A 396 -4.25 -0.86 -40.90
N THR A 397 -4.54 -2.15 -41.07
CA THR A 397 -5.68 -2.64 -41.87
C THR A 397 -6.33 -3.84 -41.17
N ASN A 398 -7.17 -4.60 -41.88
CA ASN A 398 -7.79 -5.84 -41.42
C ASN A 398 -8.52 -5.70 -40.07
N GLN A 399 -9.42 -4.72 -40.02
CA GLN A 399 -10.11 -4.38 -38.78
C GLN A 399 -11.11 -5.47 -38.34
N THR A 400 -11.13 -5.76 -37.04
CA THR A 400 -12.08 -6.72 -36.43
C THR A 400 -12.64 -6.15 -35.13
N ASP A 401 -13.94 -6.29 -34.91
CA ASP A 401 -14.58 -5.83 -33.69
C ASP A 401 -14.31 -6.79 -32.51
N ILE A 402 -14.24 -6.24 -31.29
CA ILE A 402 -14.35 -7.03 -30.06
C ILE A 402 -15.84 -7.28 -29.79
N PRO A 403 -16.33 -8.53 -29.89
CA PRO A 403 -17.75 -8.82 -29.75
C PRO A 403 -18.22 -8.66 -28.30
N ASN A 404 -19.55 -8.55 -28.11
CA ASN A 404 -20.21 -8.49 -26.81
C ASN A 404 -19.79 -7.30 -25.92
N MET A 405 -19.24 -6.26 -26.53
CA MET A 405 -18.77 -5.08 -25.83
C MET A 405 -19.18 -3.78 -26.54
N GLU A 406 -20.36 -3.27 -26.22
CA GLU A 406 -20.83 -1.96 -26.69
C GLU A 406 -20.41 -0.83 -25.74
N ASP A 407 -20.27 0.38 -26.27
CA ASP A 407 -20.06 1.63 -25.53
C ASP A 407 -18.88 1.57 -24.54
N VAL A 408 -17.78 0.98 -25.00
CA VAL A 408 -16.51 0.98 -24.27
C VAL A 408 -15.89 2.36 -24.40
N TYR A 409 -15.47 2.94 -23.28
CA TYR A 409 -14.82 4.24 -23.23
C TYR A 409 -13.33 4.18 -23.59
N ALA A 410 -12.62 3.21 -23.01
CA ALA A 410 -11.17 3.06 -23.18
C ALA A 410 -10.72 1.61 -23.00
N VAL A 411 -9.59 1.26 -23.64
CA VAL A 411 -8.91 -0.03 -23.51
C VAL A 411 -7.49 0.19 -23.02
N LYS A 412 -7.05 -0.56 -22.02
CA LYS A 412 -5.62 -0.57 -21.61
C LYS A 412 -5.14 -2.00 -21.45
N HIS A 413 -3.98 -2.33 -22.01
CA HIS A 413 -3.45 -3.70 -21.98
C HIS A 413 -2.43 -3.92 -20.87
N PHE A 414 -2.23 -5.20 -20.50
CA PHE A 414 -1.15 -5.63 -19.62
C PHE A 414 -0.72 -7.06 -19.97
N SER A 415 0.43 -7.49 -19.45
CA SER A 415 0.94 -8.84 -19.67
C SER A 415 1.27 -9.54 -18.35
N VAL A 416 0.83 -10.79 -18.20
CA VAL A 416 1.18 -11.65 -17.06
C VAL A 416 1.60 -13.01 -17.60
N LYS A 417 2.78 -13.50 -17.19
CA LYS A 417 3.34 -14.79 -17.65
C LYS A 417 3.39 -14.93 -19.20
N GLY A 418 3.58 -13.82 -19.91
CA GLY A 418 3.66 -13.78 -21.38
C GLY A 418 2.31 -13.69 -22.10
N ASP A 419 1.21 -14.01 -21.42
CA ASP A 419 -0.14 -13.79 -21.93
C ASP A 419 -0.49 -12.30 -21.95
N VAL A 420 -1.25 -11.87 -22.95
CA VAL A 420 -1.73 -10.49 -23.09
C VAL A 420 -3.18 -10.39 -22.65
N TYR A 421 -3.48 -9.38 -21.85
CA TYR A 421 -4.80 -9.08 -21.31
C TYR A 421 -5.17 -7.64 -21.60
N ILE A 422 -6.47 -7.33 -21.55
CA ILE A 422 -6.99 -5.97 -21.67
C ILE A 422 -8.03 -5.68 -20.60
N CYS A 423 -8.01 -4.44 -20.10
CA CYS A 423 -9.04 -3.82 -19.29
C CYS A 423 -9.93 -2.97 -20.19
N LEU A 424 -11.23 -3.24 -20.19
CA LEU A 424 -12.25 -2.52 -20.95
C LEU A 424 -13.07 -1.67 -19.99
N THR A 425 -13.02 -0.36 -20.16
CA THR A 425 -13.66 0.62 -19.28
C THR A 425 -15.04 1.00 -19.80
N ARG A 426 -16.04 1.07 -18.92
CA ARG A 426 -17.35 1.69 -19.20
C ARG A 426 -17.70 2.72 -18.14
N PHE A 427 -18.44 3.74 -18.54
CA PHE A 427 -18.98 4.72 -17.59
C PHE A 427 -19.99 4.11 -16.61
N ILE A 428 -20.96 3.37 -17.14
CA ILE A 428 -21.98 2.64 -16.37
C ILE A 428 -22.10 1.19 -16.86
N GLY A 429 -22.75 0.33 -16.09
CA GLY A 429 -22.79 -1.11 -16.35
C GLY A 429 -21.53 -1.79 -15.82
N ASP A 430 -20.98 -2.72 -16.58
CA ASP A 430 -19.81 -3.50 -16.13
C ASP A 430 -18.59 -3.24 -17.02
N SER A 431 -17.47 -2.88 -16.38
CA SER A 431 -16.14 -2.93 -16.99
C SER A 431 -15.68 -4.40 -17.02
N LYS A 432 -14.83 -4.75 -17.98
CA LYS A 432 -14.38 -6.14 -18.17
C LYS A 432 -12.88 -6.27 -18.22
N VAL A 433 -12.40 -7.47 -17.89
CA VAL A 433 -11.04 -7.92 -18.15
C VAL A 433 -11.12 -9.11 -19.09
N MET A 434 -10.33 -9.06 -20.17
CA MET A 434 -10.27 -10.13 -21.17
C MET A 434 -8.83 -10.58 -21.39
N LYS A 435 -8.66 -11.85 -21.77
CA LYS A 435 -7.39 -12.46 -22.18
C LYS A 435 -7.36 -12.68 -23.68
N TRP A 436 -6.23 -12.42 -24.33
CA TRP A 436 -6.01 -12.74 -25.73
C TRP A 436 -5.82 -14.26 -25.93
N GLY A 437 -6.65 -14.87 -26.80
CA GLY A 437 -6.64 -16.30 -27.09
C GLY A 437 -6.01 -16.69 -28.44
N GLY A 438 -5.23 -15.81 -29.07
CA GLY A 438 -4.58 -16.05 -30.36
C GLY A 438 -5.38 -15.57 -31.58
N SER A 439 -6.70 -15.62 -31.53
CA SER A 439 -7.59 -15.10 -32.59
C SER A 439 -8.55 -14.02 -32.11
N SER A 440 -9.01 -14.10 -30.87
CA SER A 440 -9.95 -13.17 -30.24
C SER A 440 -9.70 -13.04 -28.74
N PHE A 441 -10.32 -12.02 -28.13
CA PHE A 441 -10.34 -11.83 -26.68
C PHE A 441 -11.42 -12.69 -26.01
N GLN A 442 -11.07 -13.25 -24.85
CA GLN A 442 -11.90 -14.15 -24.04
C GLN A 442 -12.18 -13.50 -22.67
N ASP A 443 -13.42 -13.57 -22.20
CA ASP A 443 -13.83 -13.00 -20.91
C ASP A 443 -13.12 -13.69 -19.73
N ILE A 444 -12.55 -12.89 -18.81
CA ILE A 444 -11.97 -13.38 -17.53
C ILE A 444 -12.87 -13.01 -16.36
N GLN A 445 -13.23 -11.73 -16.24
CA GLN A 445 -14.08 -11.24 -15.17
C GLN A 445 -14.72 -9.89 -15.52
N ARG A 446 -15.66 -9.46 -14.69
CA ARG A 446 -16.35 -8.18 -14.80
C ARG A 446 -16.43 -7.46 -13.45
N MET A 447 -16.45 -6.13 -13.49
CA MET A 447 -16.53 -5.25 -12.33
C MET A 447 -17.58 -4.17 -12.56
N PRO A 448 -18.50 -3.93 -11.60
CA PRO A 448 -19.48 -2.86 -11.71
C PRO A 448 -18.80 -1.50 -11.82
N SER A 449 -19.19 -0.73 -12.83
CA SER A 449 -18.70 0.62 -13.09
C SER A 449 -19.73 1.65 -12.64
N ARG A 450 -19.29 2.55 -11.75
CA ARG A 450 -20.13 3.59 -11.16
C ARG A 450 -19.59 4.96 -11.57
N GLY A 451 -19.89 5.37 -12.79
CA GLY A 451 -19.31 6.55 -13.41
C GLY A 451 -17.80 6.39 -13.62
N SER A 452 -17.35 5.27 -14.17
CA SER A 452 -15.92 5.00 -14.37
C SER A 452 -15.40 5.62 -15.67
N MET A 453 -14.31 6.37 -15.57
CA MET A 453 -13.59 6.92 -16.72
C MET A 453 -12.23 6.23 -16.94
N VAL A 454 -11.82 5.34 -16.03
CA VAL A 454 -10.50 4.74 -16.04
C VAL A 454 -10.55 3.32 -15.48
N PHE A 455 -9.95 2.37 -16.21
CA PHE A 455 -9.59 1.06 -15.69
C PHE A 455 -8.15 0.75 -16.08
N GLN A 456 -7.20 1.24 -15.28
CA GLN A 456 -5.78 1.24 -15.62
C GLN A 456 -5.06 0.04 -14.98
N PRO A 457 -4.50 -0.89 -15.76
CA PRO A 457 -3.54 -1.86 -15.25
C PRO A 457 -2.18 -1.20 -14.97
N LEU A 458 -1.51 -1.61 -13.89
CA LEU A 458 -0.20 -1.12 -13.49
C LEU A 458 0.67 -2.27 -12.99
N GLN A 459 1.96 -2.26 -13.32
CA GLN A 459 2.92 -3.23 -12.80
C GLN A 459 3.96 -2.52 -11.94
N ILE A 460 3.99 -2.84 -10.64
CA ILE A 460 4.90 -2.21 -9.67
C ILE A 460 5.61 -3.31 -8.88
N ASN A 461 6.95 -3.32 -8.90
CA ASN A 461 7.76 -4.34 -8.20
C ASN A 461 7.30 -5.79 -8.48
N ASN A 462 6.98 -6.11 -9.74
CA ASN A 462 6.43 -7.40 -10.20
C ASN A 462 5.00 -7.74 -9.73
N TYR A 463 4.34 -6.88 -8.96
CA TYR A 463 2.92 -7.00 -8.66
C TYR A 463 2.11 -6.38 -9.79
N GLN A 464 1.14 -7.14 -10.32
CA GLN A 464 0.17 -6.63 -11.27
C GLN A 464 -1.05 -6.12 -10.52
N TYR A 465 -1.32 -4.82 -10.66
CA TYR A 465 -2.51 -4.15 -10.16
C TYR A 465 -3.44 -3.76 -11.31
N ALA A 466 -4.68 -3.45 -10.98
CA ALA A 466 -5.58 -2.70 -11.83
C ALA A 466 -6.41 -1.74 -10.99
N ILE A 467 -6.52 -0.49 -11.42
CA ILE A 467 -7.23 0.56 -10.68
C ILE A 467 -8.47 0.97 -11.47
N LEU A 468 -9.65 0.72 -10.90
CA LEU A 468 -10.94 1.11 -11.46
C LEU A 468 -11.42 2.39 -10.79
N GLY A 469 -11.35 3.50 -11.53
CA GLY A 469 -11.84 4.80 -11.10
C GLY A 469 -13.36 4.83 -10.98
N SER A 470 -13.88 5.70 -10.12
CA SER A 470 -15.33 5.92 -9.97
C SER A 470 -15.61 7.38 -9.63
N ASP A 471 -16.53 8.00 -10.36
CA ASP A 471 -17.02 9.34 -10.07
C ASP A 471 -18.10 9.33 -8.96
N TYR A 472 -18.77 8.18 -8.73
CA TYR A 472 -19.90 8.06 -7.79
C TYR A 472 -19.59 7.30 -6.49
N SER A 473 -18.42 6.67 -6.38
CA SER A 473 -18.01 5.88 -5.21
C SER A 473 -16.49 5.87 -5.06
N PHE A 474 -15.96 5.08 -4.13
CA PHE A 474 -14.51 4.92 -3.99
C PHE A 474 -13.89 4.30 -5.24
N THR A 475 -12.66 4.71 -5.54
CA THR A 475 -11.82 4.08 -6.56
C THR A 475 -11.33 2.75 -6.01
N GLN A 476 -11.55 1.66 -6.73
CA GLN A 476 -11.15 0.32 -6.29
C GLN A 476 -9.81 -0.07 -6.94
N VAL A 477 -8.81 -0.37 -6.10
CA VAL A 477 -7.57 -1.03 -6.52
C VAL A 477 -7.76 -2.53 -6.40
N TYR A 478 -7.33 -3.25 -7.43
CA TYR A 478 -7.28 -4.70 -7.49
C TYR A 478 -5.84 -5.17 -7.62
N ASN A 479 -5.53 -6.35 -7.10
CA ASN A 479 -4.28 -7.08 -7.33
C ASN A 479 -4.55 -8.38 -8.09
N TRP A 480 -3.60 -8.82 -8.91
CA TRP A 480 -3.70 -10.06 -9.65
C TRP A 480 -3.43 -11.27 -8.76
N ASP A 481 -4.41 -12.16 -8.65
CA ASP A 481 -4.29 -13.45 -7.98
C ASP A 481 -3.82 -14.49 -9.00
N ALA A 482 -2.59 -14.98 -8.83
CA ALA A 482 -1.96 -15.90 -9.76
C ALA A 482 -2.58 -17.30 -9.77
N GLU A 483 -3.21 -17.73 -8.67
CA GLU A 483 -3.87 -19.04 -8.55
C GLU A 483 -5.24 -18.98 -9.21
N LYS A 484 -5.99 -17.90 -8.95
CA LYS A 484 -7.34 -17.71 -9.51
C LYS A 484 -7.33 -17.14 -10.92
N ALA A 485 -6.16 -16.74 -11.44
CA ALA A 485 -5.96 -16.06 -12.72
C ALA A 485 -6.94 -14.88 -12.94
N LYS A 486 -7.15 -14.09 -11.89
CA LYS A 486 -8.10 -12.96 -11.88
C LYS A 486 -7.66 -11.87 -10.90
N PHE A 487 -8.14 -10.67 -11.09
CA PHE A 487 -8.06 -9.57 -10.14
C PHE A 487 -8.97 -9.78 -8.93
N VAL A 488 -8.42 -9.59 -7.73
CA VAL A 488 -9.15 -9.56 -6.45
C VAL A 488 -9.04 -8.17 -5.81
N LYS A 489 -10.00 -7.81 -4.96
CA LYS A 489 -10.00 -6.50 -4.31
C LYS A 489 -8.78 -6.37 -3.40
N PHE A 490 -8.14 -5.20 -3.43
CA PHE A 490 -6.91 -4.94 -2.70
C PHE A 490 -7.02 -3.74 -1.75
N GLN A 491 -7.28 -2.54 -2.29
CA GLN A 491 -7.36 -1.30 -1.53
C GLN A 491 -8.44 -0.39 -2.13
N GLU A 492 -8.99 0.52 -1.33
CA GLU A 492 -9.88 1.58 -1.80
C GLU A 492 -9.17 2.94 -1.69
N LEU A 493 -9.24 3.73 -2.76
CA LEU A 493 -8.71 5.10 -2.84
C LEU A 493 -9.86 6.10 -2.91
N ASN A 494 -9.63 7.29 -2.36
CA ASN A 494 -10.59 8.39 -2.37
C ASN A 494 -10.08 9.55 -3.22
N VAL A 495 -10.38 9.49 -4.52
CA VAL A 495 -10.02 10.50 -5.53
C VAL A 495 -11.30 11.00 -6.17
N GLN A 496 -11.49 12.32 -6.24
CA GLN A 496 -12.68 12.91 -6.84
C GLN A 496 -12.57 12.88 -8.36
N ALA A 497 -13.50 12.21 -9.03
CA ALA A 497 -13.57 12.12 -10.49
C ALA A 497 -12.21 11.78 -11.16
N PRO A 498 -11.67 10.57 -10.94
CA PRO A 498 -10.38 10.16 -11.46
C PRO A 498 -10.37 10.08 -12.99
N ARG A 499 -9.26 10.46 -13.65
CA ARG A 499 -9.15 10.49 -15.12
C ARG A 499 -7.93 9.75 -15.68
N SER A 500 -6.94 9.44 -14.86
CA SER A 500 -5.77 8.63 -15.18
C SER A 500 -5.08 8.16 -13.90
N PHE A 501 -4.37 7.05 -13.99
CA PHE A 501 -3.50 6.53 -12.95
C PHE A 501 -2.14 6.21 -13.56
N THR A 502 -1.06 6.78 -13.04
CA THR A 502 0.26 6.66 -13.67
C THR A 502 1.30 6.24 -12.64
N HIS A 503 2.03 5.17 -12.94
CA HIS A 503 3.15 4.71 -12.12
C HIS A 503 4.41 5.51 -12.47
N VAL A 504 5.11 5.98 -11.44
CA VAL A 504 6.39 6.68 -11.56
C VAL A 504 7.41 5.95 -10.67
N SER A 505 8.52 5.50 -11.25
CA SER A 505 9.58 4.76 -10.55
C SER A 505 10.85 5.58 -10.46
N ILE A 506 11.28 5.95 -9.26
CA ILE A 506 12.46 6.78 -9.04
C ILE A 506 13.32 6.16 -7.94
N ASN A 507 14.52 5.71 -8.26
CA ASN A 507 15.48 5.16 -7.28
C ASN A 507 14.87 4.12 -6.33
N LYS A 508 14.15 3.13 -6.89
CA LYS A 508 13.39 2.07 -6.16
C LYS A 508 12.20 2.58 -5.33
N ARG A 509 11.87 3.87 -5.38
CA ARG A 509 10.64 4.43 -4.82
C ARG A 509 9.59 4.43 -5.92
N ASN A 510 8.44 3.85 -5.63
CA ASN A 510 7.33 3.80 -6.57
C ASN A 510 6.24 4.77 -6.11
N PHE A 511 5.83 5.63 -7.03
CA PHE A 511 4.74 6.57 -6.83
C PHE A 511 3.59 6.22 -7.76
N LEU A 512 2.38 6.50 -7.30
CA LEU A 512 1.17 6.43 -8.09
C LEU A 512 0.55 7.82 -8.14
N PHE A 513 0.46 8.38 -9.34
CA PHE A 513 -0.24 9.63 -9.59
C PHE A 513 -1.69 9.32 -9.96
N ALA A 514 -2.63 10.04 -9.36
CA ALA A 514 -4.05 9.95 -9.65
C ALA A 514 -4.57 11.33 -10.05
N SER A 515 -4.92 11.51 -11.33
CA SER A 515 -5.51 12.76 -11.78
C SER A 515 -6.92 12.94 -11.22
N SER A 516 -7.30 14.20 -10.97
CA SER A 516 -8.63 14.54 -10.47
C SER A 516 -9.25 15.62 -11.34
N PHE A 517 -10.38 15.32 -11.97
CA PHE A 517 -11.06 16.29 -12.83
C PHE A 517 -11.71 17.43 -12.03
N LYS A 518 -12.12 17.16 -10.78
CA LYS A 518 -12.88 18.12 -9.95
C LYS A 518 -12.16 18.53 -8.68
N GLY A 519 -11.44 17.62 -8.05
CA GLY A 519 -10.69 17.85 -6.81
C GLY A 519 -9.19 18.06 -7.06
N ASN A 520 -8.39 17.77 -6.03
CA ASN A 520 -6.94 17.85 -6.09
C ASN A 520 -6.36 16.57 -6.70
N THR A 521 -5.40 16.72 -7.61
CA THR A 521 -4.58 15.62 -8.10
C THR A 521 -3.74 15.06 -6.96
N GLN A 522 -3.70 13.73 -6.81
CA GLN A 522 -3.11 13.07 -5.65
C GLN A 522 -1.91 12.23 -6.04
N ILE A 523 -0.92 12.17 -5.16
CA ILE A 523 0.27 11.32 -5.31
C ILE A 523 0.31 10.36 -4.12
N TYR A 524 0.47 9.08 -4.43
CA TYR A 524 0.61 7.99 -3.48
C TYR A 524 2.03 7.41 -3.57
N LYS A 525 2.50 6.84 -2.46
CA LYS A 525 3.70 6.02 -2.36
C LYS A 525 3.28 4.57 -2.26
N HIS A 526 3.86 3.71 -3.08
CA HIS A 526 3.72 2.27 -2.92
C HIS A 526 4.76 1.79 -1.90
N VAL A 527 4.28 1.29 -0.77
CA VAL A 527 5.10 0.85 0.36
C VAL A 527 4.85 -0.62 0.66
N ILE A 528 5.87 -1.29 1.19
CA ILE A 528 5.77 -2.65 1.70
C ILE A 528 5.45 -2.55 3.19
N VAL A 529 4.41 -3.26 3.63
CA VAL A 529 3.94 -3.30 5.01
C VAL A 529 4.07 -4.73 5.52
N ASP A 530 4.83 -4.91 6.61
CA ASP A 530 4.93 -6.18 7.32
C ASP A 530 3.87 -6.23 8.43
N LEU A 531 2.86 -7.08 8.26
CA LEU A 531 1.76 -7.27 9.20
C LEU A 531 2.13 -8.19 10.38
N SER A 532 3.36 -8.73 10.41
CA SER A 532 3.86 -9.60 11.51
C SER A 532 4.58 -8.84 12.63
N ALA A 533 4.66 -7.51 12.52
CA ALA A 533 5.39 -6.62 13.42
C ALA A 533 4.72 -6.45 14.80
#